data_AF-A0A7V1H2Q3-F1
#
_entry.id   AF-A0A7V1H2Q3-F1
#
_cell.length_a   1.000
_cell.length_b   1.000
_cell.length_c   1.000
_cell.angle_alpha   90.00
_cell.angle_beta   90.00
_cell.angle_gamma   90.00
#
_symmetry.space_group_name_H-M   'P 1'
#
loop_
_entity.id
_entity.type
_entity.pdbx_description
1 polymer ?
#
loop_
_entity_poly.entity_id
_entity_poly.type
_entity_poly.pdbx_seq_one_letter_code
_entity_poly.pdbx_strand_id
1 'polypeptide(L)'
;MIEPKLAESGKVLEKTGTVVFGTALTDIHEIGKNIVITLMKTHSFEVIDLGANVSPTTFVEKAEATQADVIAMSALMTTTMTYQKDVIDYLKEKGLRDKYIVLVGGGPVNEERAENTNT
;
A
#
# COMPACT_ATOMS: atom_id res chain seq x y z
N MET A 1 -9.77 -2.89 23.84
CA MET A 1 -9.53 -4.21 23.25
C MET A 1 -10.89 -4.87 23.12
N ILE A 2 -11.45 -4.99 21.91
CA ILE A 2 -12.83 -5.46 21.68
C ILE A 2 -12.86 -6.49 20.56
N GLU A 3 -12.27 -7.64 20.84
CA GLU A 3 -12.63 -8.93 20.24
C GLU A 3 -13.10 -9.74 21.45
N PRO A 4 -14.43 -9.97 21.64
CA PRO A 4 -15.17 -10.90 20.78
C PRO A 4 -16.71 -10.68 20.71
N LYS A 5 -17.29 -10.31 19.56
CA LYS A 5 -18.75 -10.51 19.28
C LYS A 5 -19.14 -10.80 17.83
N LEU A 6 -18.22 -10.75 16.87
CA LEU A 6 -18.52 -10.92 15.44
C LEU A 6 -18.57 -12.39 14.98
N ALA A 7 -18.03 -13.33 15.76
CA ALA A 7 -17.95 -14.75 15.39
C ALA A 7 -19.27 -15.53 15.47
N GLU A 8 -20.29 -15.03 16.19
CA GLU A 8 -21.59 -15.72 16.36
C GLU A 8 -22.63 -15.37 15.29
N SER A 9 -22.44 -14.27 14.56
CA SER A 9 -23.24 -13.97 13.37
C SER A 9 -22.47 -14.41 12.13
N GLY A 10 -23.00 -15.40 11.38
CA GLY A 10 -22.42 -15.89 10.12
C GLY A 10 -22.37 -14.88 8.96
N LYS A 11 -22.47 -13.57 9.24
CA LYS A 11 -22.07 -12.51 8.32
C LYS A 11 -20.55 -12.49 8.24
N VAL A 12 -20.02 -13.13 7.22
CA VAL A 12 -18.75 -12.71 6.63
C VAL A 12 -18.91 -11.22 6.30
N LEU A 13 -18.10 -10.37 6.94
CA LEU A 13 -17.96 -8.98 6.48
C LEU A 13 -17.31 -9.07 5.10
N GLU A 14 -18.03 -8.67 4.04
CA GLU A 14 -17.43 -8.57 2.72
C GLU A 14 -16.26 -7.59 2.80
N LYS A 15 -15.07 -8.07 2.44
CA LYS A 15 -13.88 -7.22 2.38
C LYS A 15 -14.06 -6.21 1.24
N THR A 16 -13.80 -4.94 1.53
CA THR A 16 -13.92 -3.85 0.55
C THR A 16 -12.85 -3.94 -0.55
N GLY A 17 -11.71 -4.54 -0.21
CA GLY A 17 -10.60 -4.82 -1.10
C GLY A 17 -9.37 -5.29 -0.31
N THR A 18 -8.38 -5.83 -1.00
CA THR A 18 -7.09 -6.24 -0.46
C THR A 18 -6.00 -5.23 -0.82
N VAL A 19 -5.30 -4.72 0.19
CA VAL A 19 -4.28 -3.66 0.07
C VAL A 19 -2.92 -4.22 0.49
N VAL A 20 -1.92 -4.09 -0.37
CA VAL A 20 -0.51 -4.30 -0.01
C VAL A 20 0.10 -2.96 0.37
N PHE A 21 0.65 -2.82 1.58
CA PHE A 21 1.17 -1.54 2.09
C PHE A 21 2.54 -1.71 2.75
N GLY A 22 3.54 -0.94 2.31
CA GLY A 22 4.87 -0.84 2.94
C GLY A 22 5.42 0.59 2.89
N THR A 23 6.59 0.82 3.50
CA THR A 23 7.38 2.02 3.18
C THR A 23 8.30 1.75 1.98
N ALA A 24 8.65 2.80 1.25
CA ALA A 24 9.56 2.73 0.12
C ALA A 24 10.97 2.25 0.53
N LEU A 25 11.77 1.79 -0.43
CA LEU A 25 13.13 1.31 -0.19
C LEU A 25 13.98 2.39 0.51
N THR A 26 14.85 1.94 1.42
CA THR A 26 15.66 2.74 2.37
C THR A 26 14.87 3.57 3.39
N ASP A 27 13.54 3.63 3.33
CA ASP A 27 12.73 4.36 4.30
C ASP A 27 12.32 3.48 5.49
N ILE A 28 12.65 3.91 6.72
CA ILE A 28 12.31 3.18 7.95
C ILE A 28 11.14 3.80 8.74
N HIS A 29 10.47 4.83 8.20
CA HIS A 29 9.50 5.63 8.95
C HIS A 29 8.06 5.09 8.83
N GLU A 30 7.70 4.16 9.71
CA GLU A 30 6.40 3.45 9.62
C GLU A 30 5.21 4.16 10.28
N ILE A 31 5.41 5.21 11.08
CA ILE A 31 4.34 5.83 11.89
C ILE A 31 3.15 6.27 11.00
N GLY A 32 3.43 6.96 9.90
CA GLY A 32 2.39 7.41 8.96
C GLY A 32 1.63 6.25 8.31
N LYS A 33 2.37 5.24 7.81
CA LYS A 33 1.80 3.98 7.28
C LYS A 33 0.87 3.35 8.30
N ASN A 34 1.33 3.12 9.53
CA ASN A 34 0.61 2.34 10.52
C ASN A 34 -0.71 3.00 10.97
N ILE A 35 -0.76 4.34 10.99
CA ILE A 35 -2.00 5.10 11.19
C ILE A 35 -2.99 4.83 10.05
N VAL A 36 -2.54 4.93 8.79
CA VAL A 36 -3.40 4.69 7.62
C VAL A 36 -3.84 3.22 7.53
N ILE A 37 -2.96 2.25 7.82
CA ILE A 37 -3.31 0.82 7.91
C ILE A 37 -4.43 0.60 8.95
N THR A 38 -4.34 1.26 10.10
CA THR A 38 -5.38 1.17 11.15
C THR A 38 -6.72 1.70 10.62
N LEU A 39 -6.71 2.85 9.95
CA LEU A 39 -7.92 3.43 9.34
C LEU A 39 -8.49 2.58 8.20
N MET A 40 -7.65 1.95 7.37
CA MET A 40 -8.09 1.03 6.32
C MET A 40 -8.78 -0.21 6.93
N LYS A 41 -8.20 -0.80 7.97
CA LYS A 41 -8.78 -1.95 8.67
C LYS A 41 -10.13 -1.63 9.34
N THR A 42 -10.33 -0.41 9.87
CA THR A 42 -11.67 -0.01 10.38
C THR A 42 -12.72 0.18 9.29
N HIS A 43 -12.32 0.29 8.02
CA HIS A 43 -13.19 0.37 6.85
C HIS A 43 -13.24 -0.95 6.05
N SER A 44 -13.01 -2.09 6.71
CA SER A 44 -13.12 -3.44 6.12
C SER A 44 -12.21 -3.75 4.93
N PHE A 45 -11.08 -3.02 4.79
CA PHE A 45 -10.00 -3.42 3.90
C PHE A 45 -9.13 -4.51 4.56
N GLU A 46 -8.79 -5.53 3.77
CA GLU A 46 -7.78 -6.53 4.13
C GLU A 46 -6.39 -5.93 3.85
N VAL A 47 -5.63 -5.57 4.87
CA VAL A 47 -4.33 -4.90 4.69
C VAL A 47 -3.17 -5.81 5.03
N ILE A 48 -2.34 -6.07 4.02
CA ILE A 48 -1.13 -6.87 4.03
C ILE A 48 0.05 -5.92 4.20
N ASP A 49 0.49 -5.78 5.44
CA ASP A 49 1.62 -4.93 5.81
C ASP A 49 2.95 -5.61 5.44
N LEU A 50 3.73 -4.96 4.58
CA LEU A 50 5.06 -5.39 4.17
C LEU A 50 6.16 -4.84 5.09
N GLY A 51 5.81 -3.95 6.04
CA GLY A 51 6.74 -3.31 6.95
C GLY A 51 7.52 -2.17 6.29
N ALA A 52 8.77 -2.02 6.72
CA ALA A 52 9.67 -0.96 6.27
C ALA A 52 10.68 -1.41 5.20
N ASN A 53 11.27 -0.44 4.48
CA ASN A 53 12.39 -0.65 3.56
C ASN A 53 12.09 -1.69 2.45
N VAL A 54 10.94 -1.55 1.79
CA VAL A 54 10.42 -2.55 0.84
C VAL A 54 10.89 -2.25 -0.58
N SER A 55 11.40 -3.27 -1.29
CA SER A 55 11.85 -3.11 -2.68
C SER A 55 10.67 -2.98 -3.68
N PRO A 56 10.86 -2.28 -4.82
CA PRO A 56 9.87 -2.23 -5.90
C PRO A 56 9.37 -3.60 -6.36
N THR A 57 10.28 -4.58 -6.44
CA THR A 57 9.95 -5.96 -6.82
C THR A 57 9.04 -6.62 -5.79
N THR A 58 9.33 -6.44 -4.50
CA THR A 58 8.56 -7.05 -3.39
C THR A 58 7.13 -6.54 -3.36
N PHE A 59 6.89 -5.25 -3.61
CA PHE A 59 5.54 -4.69 -3.73
C PHE A 59 4.71 -5.43 -4.79
N VAL A 60 5.24 -5.54 -6.01
CA VAL A 60 4.52 -6.14 -7.15
C VAL A 60 4.37 -7.66 -7.00
N GLU A 61 5.40 -8.35 -6.52
CA GLU A 61 5.33 -9.79 -6.25
C GLU A 61 4.30 -10.14 -5.18
N LYS A 62 4.22 -9.33 -4.10
CA LYS A 62 3.19 -9.52 -3.07
C LYS A 62 1.80 -9.16 -3.58
N ALA A 63 1.66 -8.10 -4.36
CA ALA A 63 0.38 -7.72 -4.96
C ALA A 63 -0.17 -8.79 -5.91
N GLU A 64 0.68 -9.46 -6.70
CA GLU A 64 0.30 -10.63 -7.48
C GLU A 64 -0.07 -11.83 -6.59
N ALA A 65 0.83 -12.23 -5.68
CA ALA A 65 0.65 -13.42 -4.85
C ALA A 65 -0.56 -13.37 -3.92
N THR A 66 -1.05 -12.17 -3.60
CA THR A 66 -2.19 -11.93 -2.70
C THR A 66 -3.44 -11.45 -3.41
N GLN A 67 -3.39 -11.31 -4.75
CA GLN A 67 -4.47 -10.76 -5.58
C GLN A 67 -4.98 -9.41 -5.06
N ALA A 68 -4.05 -8.51 -4.72
CA ALA A 68 -4.38 -7.19 -4.18
C ALA A 68 -5.07 -6.30 -5.22
N ASP A 69 -5.99 -5.45 -4.76
CA ASP A 69 -6.61 -4.39 -5.57
C ASP A 69 -5.75 -3.11 -5.54
N VAL A 70 -5.01 -2.90 -4.44
CA VAL A 70 -4.29 -1.66 -4.15
C VAL A 70 -2.83 -1.93 -3.74
N ILE A 71 -1.91 -1.15 -4.30
CA ILE A 71 -0.52 -1.05 -3.87
C ILE A 71 -0.32 0.34 -3.22
N ALA A 72 -0.09 0.37 -1.91
CA ALA A 72 0.07 1.57 -1.11
C ALA A 72 1.52 1.73 -0.61
N MET A 73 2.09 2.93 -0.75
CA MET A 73 3.49 3.20 -0.46
C MET A 73 3.67 4.48 0.36
N SER A 74 4.37 4.38 1.49
CA SER A 74 4.74 5.53 2.34
C SER A 74 6.22 5.91 2.16
N ALA A 75 6.52 7.21 2.02
CA ALA A 75 7.88 7.74 1.96
C ALA A 75 7.98 9.09 2.72
N LEU A 76 8.83 9.17 3.74
CA LEU A 76 9.03 10.40 4.54
C LEU A 76 10.14 11.29 3.96
N MET A 77 11.07 10.74 3.17
CA MET A 77 12.19 11.48 2.60
C MET A 77 11.99 11.75 1.12
N THR A 78 12.37 12.95 0.66
CA THR A 78 12.31 13.32 -0.77
C THR A 78 13.12 12.36 -1.66
N THR A 79 14.17 11.74 -1.12
CA THR A 79 14.98 10.70 -1.77
C THR A 79 14.28 9.34 -1.83
N THR A 80 13.55 8.93 -0.78
CA THR A 80 12.88 7.61 -0.75
C THR A 80 11.67 7.57 -1.67
N MET A 81 11.11 8.74 -2.01
CA MET A 81 10.03 8.88 -3.01
C MET A 81 10.42 8.47 -4.43
N THR A 82 11.70 8.46 -4.82
CA THR A 82 12.07 7.96 -6.17
C THR A 82 11.74 6.48 -6.30
N TYR A 83 11.92 5.70 -5.24
CA TYR A 83 11.57 4.29 -5.22
C TYR A 83 10.07 4.02 -5.32
N GLN A 84 9.20 5.00 -5.01
CA GLN A 84 7.77 4.89 -5.32
C GLN A 84 7.57 4.86 -6.84
N LYS A 85 8.25 5.75 -7.58
CA LYS A 85 8.23 5.76 -9.05
C LYS A 85 8.80 4.46 -9.62
N ASP A 86 9.88 3.92 -9.04
CA ASP A 86 10.46 2.65 -9.49
C ASP A 86 9.46 1.48 -9.41
N VAL A 87 8.52 1.49 -8.44
CA VAL A 87 7.43 0.48 -8.37
C VAL A 87 6.46 0.64 -9.54
N ILE A 88 6.12 1.87 -9.90
CA ILE A 88 5.23 2.18 -11.02
C ILE A 88 5.87 1.87 -12.37
N ASP A 89 7.16 2.18 -12.54
CA ASP A 89 7.91 1.83 -13.74
C ASP A 89 7.99 0.30 -13.88
N TYR A 90 8.27 -0.43 -12.80
CA TYR A 90 8.27 -1.90 -12.80
C TYR A 90 6.88 -2.52 -13.09
N LEU A 91 5.79 -1.88 -12.64
CA LEU A 91 4.43 -2.26 -13.04
C LEU A 91 4.18 -2.03 -14.54
N LYS A 92 4.69 -0.95 -15.12
CA LYS A 92 4.58 -0.66 -16.57
C LYS A 92 5.39 -1.65 -17.40
N GLU A 93 6.64 -1.93 -17.01
CA GLU A 93 7.50 -2.92 -17.67
C GLU A 93 6.86 -4.32 -17.73
N LYS A 94 6.11 -4.69 -16.69
CA LYS A 94 5.34 -5.96 -16.66
C LYS A 94 3.97 -5.90 -17.33
N GLY A 95 3.51 -4.74 -17.82
CA GLY A 95 2.15 -4.58 -18.35
C GLY A 95 1.05 -4.71 -17.28
N LEU A 96 1.38 -4.49 -16.01
CA LEU A 96 0.49 -4.63 -14.84
C LEU A 96 -0.02 -3.29 -14.30
N ARG A 97 0.39 -2.15 -14.86
CA ARG A 97 0.06 -0.81 -14.33
C ARG A 97 -1.44 -0.58 -14.14
N ASP A 98 -2.27 -1.03 -15.08
CA ASP A 98 -3.72 -0.80 -15.07
C ASP A 98 -4.50 -1.82 -14.21
N LYS A 99 -3.83 -2.87 -13.72
CA LYS A 99 -4.42 -3.88 -12.82
C LYS A 99 -4.60 -3.37 -11.39
N TYR A 100 -3.79 -2.41 -10.97
CA TYR A 100 -3.69 -1.98 -9.57
C TYR A 100 -4.02 -0.49 -9.41
N ILE A 101 -4.78 -0.18 -8.37
CA ILE A 101 -4.84 1.18 -7.82
C ILE A 101 -3.52 1.42 -7.08
N VAL A 102 -2.78 2.47 -7.47
CA VAL A 102 -1.52 2.83 -6.82
C VAL A 102 -1.75 4.06 -5.94
N LEU A 103 -1.40 3.94 -4.65
CA LEU A 103 -1.48 5.02 -3.67
C LEU A 103 -0.07 5.37 -3.18
N VAL A 104 0.32 6.63 -3.35
CA VAL A 104 1.56 7.19 -2.80
C VAL A 104 1.23 8.19 -1.69
N GLY A 105 2.03 8.20 -0.64
CA GLY A 105 1.86 9.12 0.49
C GLY A 105 3.10 9.27 1.35
N GLY A 106 3.01 10.17 2.33
CA GLY A 106 4.09 10.54 3.24
C GLY A 106 4.31 12.05 3.33
N GLY A 107 5.13 12.49 4.29
CA GLY A 107 5.27 13.91 4.65
C GLY A 107 5.58 14.90 3.51
N PRO A 108 6.50 14.60 2.58
CA PRO A 108 6.85 15.48 1.46
C PRO A 108 6.10 15.16 0.15
N VAL A 109 5.01 14.38 0.20
CA VAL A 109 4.15 14.12 -0.96
C VAL A 109 3.14 15.25 -1.14
N ASN A 110 3.03 15.76 -2.36
CA ASN A 110 2.02 16.72 -2.81
C ASN A 110 1.33 16.21 -4.09
N GLU A 111 0.32 16.93 -4.57
CA GLU A 111 -0.46 16.56 -5.76
C GLU A 111 0.43 16.39 -7.00
N GLU A 112 1.31 17.35 -7.29
CA GLU A 112 2.28 17.27 -8.40
C GLU A 112 3.10 15.97 -8.38
N ARG A 113 3.60 15.54 -7.21
CA ARG A 113 4.38 14.30 -7.10
C ARG A 113 3.52 13.05 -7.19
N ALA A 114 2.26 13.11 -6.75
CA ALA A 114 1.28 12.04 -6.93
C ALA A 114 0.85 11.87 -8.40
N GLU A 115 0.69 12.96 -9.16
CA GLU A 115 0.40 12.93 -10.59
C GLU A 115 1.57 12.33 -11.39
N ASN A 116 2.80 12.80 -11.12
CA ASN A 116 4.04 12.28 -11.72
C ASN A 116 4.33 10.79 -11.40
N THR A 117 3.59 10.20 -10.45
CA THR A 117 3.63 8.76 -10.15
C THR A 117 2.36 8.01 -10.61
N ASN A 118 1.30 8.70 -11.04
CA ASN A 118 0.09 8.04 -11.53
C ASN A 118 0.05 7.90 -13.07
N THR A 119 0.65 8.82 -13.83
CA THR A 119 0.91 8.65 -15.28
C THR A 119 1.96 7.59 -15.56
#